data_AF-A0A538E2I8-F1
#
_entry.id   AF-A0A538E2I8-F1
#
_cell.length_a   1.000
_cell.length_b   1.000
_cell.length_c   1.000
_cell.angle_alpha   90.00
_cell.angle_beta   90.00
_cell.angle_gamma   90.00
#
_symmetry.space_group_name_H-M   'P 1'
#
loop_
_entity.id
_entity.type
_entity.pdbx_description
1 polymer ?
#
loop_
_entity_poly.entity_id
_entity_poly.type
_entity_poly.pdbx_seq_one_letter_code
_entity_poly.pdbx_strand_id
1 'polypeptide(L)'
;MRIGSIALALVGICLLFAGSGPAQVGSPGLSFFDVPQALAFHEFPLYDAGDRVDGLPLVAVLRRDDTADFVSFVYGDCTAGDDEGCAPPAEVQVWPACRRNLRLYDSPLSGTPAPEPTKVRGVPAAFFEDGERLELQTGISTVVVFAANRTRVLRIAAALRPLGASPSDRPLPRPDPGALAGTLRC
;
A
#
# COMPACT_ATOMS: atom_id res chain seq x y z
N MET A 1 -49.24 -41.76 50.40
CA MET A 1 -47.93 -41.10 50.20
C MET A 1 -47.88 -40.61 48.75
N ARG A 2 -48.20 -39.33 48.51
CA ARG A 2 -48.11 -38.65 47.22
C ARG A 2 -47.62 -37.23 47.46
N ILE A 3 -46.38 -36.97 47.10
CA ILE A 3 -45.68 -35.68 47.01
C ILE A 3 -44.76 -35.93 45.80
N GLY A 4 -44.80 -35.26 44.65
CA GLY A 4 -45.18 -33.89 44.34
C GLY A 4 -43.91 -33.13 43.93
N SER A 5 -43.92 -32.51 42.73
CA SER A 5 -43.12 -31.32 42.38
C SER A 5 -41.60 -31.52 42.09
N ILE A 6 -40.90 -30.80 41.19
CA ILE A 6 -41.12 -29.66 40.28
C ILE A 6 -40.05 -29.80 39.17
N ALA A 7 -40.41 -29.60 37.90
CA ALA A 7 -39.46 -29.46 36.80
C ALA A 7 -39.06 -27.98 36.66
N LEU A 8 -37.78 -27.67 36.88
CA LEU A 8 -37.22 -26.34 36.76
C LEU A 8 -36.71 -26.12 35.33
N ALA A 9 -37.40 -25.26 34.56
CA ALA A 9 -36.98 -24.85 33.22
C ALA A 9 -35.97 -23.70 33.33
N LEU A 10 -34.72 -23.95 32.91
CA LEU A 10 -33.68 -22.93 32.79
C LEU A 10 -33.84 -22.20 31.44
N VAL A 11 -34.33 -20.97 31.50
CA VAL A 11 -34.32 -20.02 30.38
C VAL A 11 -32.92 -19.41 30.28
N GLY A 12 -32.14 -19.87 29.31
CA GLY A 12 -30.85 -19.30 28.95
C GLY A 12 -31.05 -18.05 28.09
N ILE A 13 -30.79 -16.87 28.65
CA ILE A 13 -30.80 -15.58 27.95
C ILE A 13 -29.53 -15.49 27.09
N CYS A 14 -29.70 -15.60 25.77
CA CYS A 14 -28.65 -15.25 24.80
C CYS A 14 -28.58 -13.72 24.68
N LEU A 15 -27.57 -13.12 25.32
CA LEU A 15 -27.17 -11.73 25.09
C LEU A 15 -26.54 -11.63 23.70
N LEU A 16 -27.29 -11.06 22.76
CA LEU A 16 -26.78 -10.63 21.46
C LEU A 16 -25.89 -9.39 21.68
N PHE A 17 -24.58 -9.57 21.62
CA PHE A 17 -23.65 -8.45 21.45
C PHE A 17 -23.83 -7.92 20.02
N ALA A 18 -24.57 -6.82 19.88
CA ALA A 18 -24.51 -5.99 18.69
C ALA A 18 -23.11 -5.37 18.64
N GLY A 19 -22.20 -6.00 17.89
CA GLY A 19 -20.90 -5.43 17.57
C GLY A 19 -21.09 -4.19 16.72
N SER A 20 -20.94 -3.02 17.33
CA SER A 20 -20.77 -1.75 16.63
C SER A 20 -19.41 -1.77 15.93
N GLY A 21 -19.38 -2.28 14.69
CA GLY A 21 -18.19 -2.12 13.85
C GLY A 21 -17.94 -0.63 13.57
N PRO A 22 -16.68 -0.17 13.52
CA PRO A 22 -16.40 1.21 13.16
C PRO A 22 -16.91 1.46 11.73
N ALA A 23 -17.66 2.55 11.56
CA ALA A 23 -18.08 3.04 10.26
C ALA A 23 -16.82 3.44 9.48
N GLN A 24 -16.42 2.60 8.53
CA GLN A 24 -15.40 2.92 7.55
C GLN A 24 -15.95 4.01 6.63
N VAL A 25 -15.60 5.27 6.90
CA VAL A 25 -15.76 6.35 5.93
C VAL A 25 -14.73 6.10 4.83
N GLY A 26 -15.06 5.20 3.90
CA GLY A 26 -14.24 4.95 2.73
C GLY A 26 -14.18 6.22 1.90
N SER A 27 -12.97 6.71 1.63
CA SER A 27 -12.76 7.72 0.60
C SER A 27 -13.39 7.23 -0.71
N PRO A 28 -14.22 8.04 -1.39
CA PRO A 28 -14.80 7.65 -2.68
C PRO A 28 -13.69 7.16 -3.63
N GLY A 29 -13.86 5.96 -4.19
CA GLY A 29 -12.90 5.34 -5.11
C GLY A 29 -11.82 4.47 -4.46
N LEU A 30 -11.69 4.44 -3.13
CA LEU A 30 -10.80 3.50 -2.43
C LEU A 30 -11.60 2.25 -2.03
N SER A 31 -11.22 1.09 -2.57
CA SER A 31 -11.84 -0.19 -2.25
C SER A 31 -10.87 -1.10 -1.49
N PHE A 32 -11.41 -1.89 -0.56
CA PHE A 32 -10.69 -3.02 0.01
C PHE A 32 -10.37 -4.00 -1.10
N PHE A 33 -9.09 -4.29 -1.27
CA PHE A 33 -8.54 -5.09 -2.34
C PHE A 33 -7.68 -6.17 -1.69
N ASP A 34 -8.20 -7.38 -1.48
CA ASP A 34 -7.45 -8.39 -0.74
C ASP A 34 -6.25 -8.94 -1.55
N VAL A 35 -5.37 -9.70 -0.88
CA VAL A 35 -4.16 -10.27 -1.52
C VAL A 35 -4.52 -11.18 -2.72
N PRO A 36 -5.53 -12.07 -2.65
CA PRO A 36 -6.00 -12.81 -3.82
C PRO A 36 -6.41 -11.93 -5.00
N GLN A 37 -7.16 -10.86 -4.77
CA GLN A 37 -7.54 -9.90 -5.80
C GLN A 37 -6.32 -9.20 -6.40
N ALA A 38 -5.34 -8.84 -5.57
CA ALA A 38 -4.08 -8.27 -6.04
C ALA A 38 -3.25 -9.26 -6.87
N LEU A 39 -3.25 -10.55 -6.53
CA LEU A 39 -2.59 -11.59 -7.33
C LEU A 39 -3.27 -11.81 -8.68
N ALA A 40 -4.59 -11.59 -8.77
CA ALA A 40 -5.36 -11.66 -10.01
C ALA A 40 -5.29 -10.35 -10.84
N PHE A 41 -4.64 -9.30 -10.33
CA PHE A 41 -4.48 -8.03 -11.01
C PHE A 41 -3.40 -8.10 -12.09
N HIS A 42 -3.71 -7.64 -13.29
CA HIS A 42 -2.81 -7.77 -14.45
C HIS A 42 -2.70 -6.52 -15.33
N GLU A 43 -3.31 -5.39 -14.96
CA GLU A 43 -3.23 -4.16 -15.76
C GLU A 43 -1.80 -3.58 -15.77
N PHE A 44 -1.06 -3.74 -14.66
CA PHE A 44 0.37 -3.47 -14.56
C PHE A 44 1.03 -4.35 -13.48
N PRO A 45 2.35 -4.61 -13.56
CA PRO A 45 3.06 -5.40 -12.57
C PRO A 45 3.02 -4.76 -11.18
N LEU A 46 2.52 -5.51 -10.20
CA LEU A 46 2.52 -5.11 -8.79
C LEU A 46 3.80 -5.53 -8.08
N TYR A 47 4.20 -4.75 -7.09
CA TYR A 47 5.36 -4.97 -6.25
C TYR A 47 5.00 -4.75 -4.79
N ASP A 48 5.38 -5.71 -3.94
CA ASP A 48 5.23 -5.63 -2.48
C ASP A 48 6.60 -5.75 -1.81
N ALA A 49 6.65 -5.57 -0.48
CA ALA A 49 7.81 -5.90 0.36
C ALA A 49 7.58 -7.18 1.18
N GLY A 50 6.70 -8.05 0.69
CA GLY A 50 6.21 -9.26 1.32
C GLY A 50 5.24 -9.05 2.49
N ASP A 51 4.99 -10.12 3.27
CA ASP A 51 3.99 -10.11 4.34
C ASP A 51 4.46 -9.34 5.59
N ARG A 52 5.75 -9.01 5.66
CA ARG A 52 6.36 -8.23 6.74
C ARG A 52 7.68 -7.61 6.29
N VAL A 53 7.90 -6.33 6.60
CA VAL A 53 9.14 -5.61 6.29
C VAL A 53 9.49 -4.63 7.41
N ASP A 54 10.77 -4.54 7.79
CA ASP A 54 11.25 -3.66 8.88
C ASP A 54 10.46 -3.83 10.20
N GLY A 55 9.98 -5.05 10.47
CA GLY A 55 9.16 -5.36 11.64
C GLY A 55 7.66 -5.04 11.50
N LEU A 56 7.22 -4.44 10.39
CA LEU A 56 5.84 -4.05 10.13
C LEU A 56 5.12 -5.13 9.31
N PRO A 57 4.02 -5.72 9.80
CA PRO A 57 3.21 -6.67 9.02
C PRO A 57 2.46 -5.97 7.88
N LEU A 58 2.18 -6.66 6.79
CA LEU A 58 1.21 -6.23 5.79
C LEU A 58 -0.20 -6.32 6.42
N VAL A 59 -0.89 -5.19 6.57
CA VAL A 59 -2.18 -5.12 7.27
C VAL A 59 -3.35 -4.82 6.35
N ALA A 60 -3.09 -4.19 5.21
CA ALA A 60 -4.11 -3.93 4.21
C ALA A 60 -3.53 -3.89 2.80
N VAL A 61 -4.37 -4.24 1.84
CA VAL A 61 -4.15 -3.96 0.42
C VAL A 61 -5.37 -3.19 -0.08
N LEU A 62 -5.12 -2.12 -0.83
CA LEU A 62 -6.13 -1.15 -1.23
C LEU A 62 -6.02 -0.88 -2.72
N ARG A 63 -7.15 -0.76 -3.41
CA ARG A 63 -7.20 -0.37 -4.83
C ARG A 63 -7.92 0.95 -4.96
N ARG A 64 -7.32 1.85 -5.74
CA ARG A 64 -7.95 3.09 -6.19
C ARG A 64 -7.86 3.19 -7.69
N ASP A 65 -9.02 3.21 -8.37
CA ASP A 65 -9.16 3.13 -9.83
C ASP A 65 -9.95 4.31 -10.45
N ASP A 66 -10.06 5.42 -9.70
CA ASP A 66 -10.81 6.61 -10.07
C ASP A 66 -9.90 7.67 -10.74
N THR A 67 -9.89 8.90 -10.21
CA THR A 67 -8.90 9.94 -10.52
C THR A 67 -7.45 9.50 -10.31
N ALA A 68 -7.21 8.56 -9.40
CA ALA A 68 -5.92 7.91 -9.19
C ALA A 68 -6.01 6.43 -9.58
N ASP A 69 -4.91 5.89 -10.11
CA ASP A 69 -4.86 4.51 -10.59
C ASP A 69 -3.66 3.81 -9.94
N PHE A 70 -3.89 3.21 -8.77
CA PHE A 70 -2.86 2.45 -8.05
C PHE A 70 -3.41 1.31 -7.20
N VAL A 71 -2.51 0.39 -6.86
CA VAL A 71 -2.68 -0.59 -5.77
C VAL A 71 -1.70 -0.23 -4.67
N SER A 72 -2.17 -0.23 -3.43
CA SER A 72 -1.39 0.10 -2.23
C SER A 72 -1.27 -1.10 -1.30
N PHE A 73 -0.07 -1.31 -0.76
CA PHE A 73 0.26 -2.29 0.27
C PHE A 73 0.66 -1.54 1.55
N VAL A 74 -0.15 -1.68 2.60
CA VAL A 74 -0.02 -0.92 3.85
C VAL A 74 0.66 -1.77 4.92
N TYR A 75 1.73 -1.22 5.50
CA TYR A 75 2.59 -1.93 6.45
C TYR A 75 2.52 -1.31 7.86
N GLY A 76 2.06 -2.12 8.80
CA GLY A 76 1.85 -1.75 10.20
C GLY A 76 0.52 -1.06 10.42
N ASP A 77 -0.02 -1.25 11.62
CA ASP A 77 -1.25 -0.60 12.04
C ASP A 77 -1.00 0.85 12.45
N CYS A 78 -2.05 1.64 12.32
CA CYS A 78 -2.09 2.97 12.86
C CYS A 78 -3.43 3.17 13.57
N THR A 79 -3.39 3.66 14.80
CA THR A 79 -4.57 4.01 15.57
C THR A 79 -4.56 5.52 15.77
N ALA A 80 -5.58 6.21 15.27
CA ALA A 80 -5.74 7.63 15.51
C ALA A 80 -5.96 7.87 17.00
N GLY A 81 -5.17 8.76 17.60
CA GLY A 81 -5.34 9.16 19.01
C GLY A 81 -6.43 10.20 19.20
N ASP A 82 -6.83 10.86 18.11
CA ASP A 82 -7.78 11.96 18.03
C ASP A 82 -8.51 11.93 16.66
N ASP A 83 -9.26 12.99 16.35
CA ASP A 83 -10.01 13.14 15.11
C ASP A 83 -9.13 13.41 13.87
N GLU A 84 -7.81 13.57 14.01
CA GLU A 84 -6.91 13.95 12.90
C GLU A 84 -6.53 12.75 12.01
N GLY A 85 -7.08 11.57 12.29
CA GLY A 85 -6.70 10.34 11.61
C GLY A 85 -5.24 9.99 11.89
N CYS A 86 -4.71 8.98 11.21
CA CYS A 86 -3.31 8.69 11.35
C CYS A 86 -2.74 7.99 10.11
N ALA A 87 -1.50 8.33 9.77
CA ALA A 87 -0.80 7.74 8.63
C ALA A 87 -0.18 6.39 9.03
N PRO A 88 -0.30 5.35 8.19
CA PRO A 88 0.34 4.08 8.46
C PRO A 88 1.87 4.24 8.56
N PRO A 89 2.56 3.39 9.35
CA PRO A 89 4.01 3.48 9.49
C PRO A 89 4.80 3.35 8.18
N ALA A 90 4.24 2.63 7.20
CA ALA A 90 4.74 2.59 5.84
C ALA A 90 3.67 2.17 4.82
N GLU A 91 3.88 2.58 3.56
CA GLU A 91 3.00 2.26 2.44
C GLU A 91 3.83 2.05 1.16
N VAL A 92 3.48 1.04 0.37
CA VAL A 92 4.01 0.85 -0.99
C VAL A 92 2.86 0.98 -1.97
N GLN A 93 2.87 2.04 -2.78
CA GLN A 93 1.91 2.22 -3.87
C GLN A 93 2.54 1.82 -5.19
N VAL A 94 1.77 1.17 -6.05
CA VAL A 94 2.16 0.81 -7.41
C VAL A 94 1.20 1.43 -8.40
N TRP A 95 1.76 2.24 -9.29
CA TRP A 95 1.05 3.00 -10.30
C TRP A 95 1.49 2.50 -11.69
N PRO A 96 0.64 2.60 -12.73
CA PRO A 96 1.12 2.49 -14.09
C PRO A 96 1.97 3.71 -14.44
N ALA A 97 3.13 3.49 -15.04
CA ALA A 97 4.11 4.54 -15.33
C ALA A 97 3.60 5.59 -16.34
N CYS A 98 2.56 5.26 -17.12
CA CYS A 98 1.87 6.22 -17.98
C CYS A 98 1.10 7.29 -17.18
N ARG A 99 0.70 7.01 -15.93
CA ARG A 99 -0.04 7.94 -15.04
C ARG A 99 0.89 8.67 -14.07
N ARG A 100 1.92 7.98 -13.59
CA ARG A 100 2.91 8.54 -12.66
C ARG A 100 4.31 8.28 -13.19
N ASN A 101 5.12 9.32 -13.33
CA ASN A 101 6.51 9.19 -13.78
C ASN A 101 7.34 10.39 -13.33
N LEU A 102 8.68 10.23 -13.35
CA LEU A 102 9.59 11.27 -12.85
C LEU A 102 9.54 12.58 -13.68
N ARG A 103 9.15 12.52 -14.96
CA ARG A 103 8.98 13.72 -15.79
C ARG A 103 7.90 14.67 -15.27
N LEU A 104 6.96 14.18 -14.46
CA LEU A 104 5.97 15.04 -13.79
C LEU A 104 6.64 16.11 -12.90
N TYR A 105 7.90 15.90 -12.50
CA TYR A 105 8.68 16.80 -11.66
C TYR A 105 9.67 17.67 -12.45
N ASP A 106 9.74 17.57 -13.78
CA ASP A 106 10.69 18.33 -14.60
C ASP A 106 10.37 19.83 -14.68
N SER A 107 9.14 20.23 -14.31
CA SER A 107 8.74 21.64 -14.33
C SER A 107 8.92 22.27 -12.94
N PRO A 108 9.73 23.34 -12.81
CA PRO A 108 9.93 24.05 -11.55
C PRO A 108 8.75 24.99 -11.23
N LEU A 109 7.50 24.53 -11.45
CA LEU A 109 6.35 25.25 -10.97
C LEU A 109 6.44 25.33 -9.43
N SER A 110 6.20 26.53 -8.89
CA SER A 110 6.22 26.78 -7.45
C SER A 110 5.36 25.74 -6.73
N GLY A 111 5.96 25.03 -5.78
CA GLY A 111 5.28 23.99 -4.98
C GLY A 111 5.50 22.54 -5.44
N THR A 112 6.14 22.30 -6.59
CA THR A 112 6.50 20.93 -6.99
C THR A 112 7.75 20.48 -6.22
N PRO A 113 7.71 19.35 -5.48
CA PRO A 113 8.88 18.84 -4.78
C PRO A 113 10.02 18.54 -5.76
N ALA A 114 11.22 19.07 -5.48
CA ALA A 114 12.39 18.80 -6.29
C ALA A 114 12.85 17.34 -6.07
N PRO A 115 12.98 16.53 -7.14
CA PRO A 115 13.46 15.15 -7.01
C PRO A 115 14.94 15.14 -6.64
N GLU A 116 15.32 14.36 -5.63
CA GLU A 116 16.72 14.04 -5.34
C GLU A 116 17.07 12.69 -6.01
N PRO A 117 17.76 12.67 -7.17
CA PRO A 117 17.92 11.45 -7.96
C PRO A 117 18.79 10.40 -7.27
N THR A 118 18.41 9.13 -7.42
CA THR A 118 19.15 7.97 -6.89
C THR A 118 18.91 6.72 -7.74
N LYS A 119 19.36 5.56 -7.28
CA LYS A 119 19.07 4.25 -7.87
C LYS A 119 18.75 3.23 -6.77
N VAL A 120 17.76 2.38 -7.03
CA VAL A 120 17.48 1.20 -6.21
C VAL A 120 17.52 -0.03 -7.09
N ARG A 121 18.35 -1.02 -6.72
CA ARG A 121 18.47 -2.30 -7.45
C ARG A 121 18.59 -2.15 -8.97
N GLY A 122 19.34 -1.14 -9.39
CA GLY A 122 19.66 -0.89 -10.80
C GLY A 122 18.66 -0.02 -11.57
N VAL A 123 17.51 0.33 -10.99
CA VAL A 123 16.51 1.19 -11.66
C VAL A 123 16.60 2.65 -11.20
N PRO A 124 16.23 3.63 -12.06
CA PRO A 124 16.13 5.03 -11.68
C PRO A 124 15.11 5.23 -10.56
N ALA A 125 15.47 6.08 -9.60
CA ALA A 125 14.61 6.46 -8.51
C ALA A 125 14.87 7.91 -8.09
N ALA A 126 13.99 8.50 -7.29
CA ALA A 126 14.19 9.81 -6.69
C ALA A 126 13.56 9.88 -5.30
N PHE A 127 14.25 10.53 -4.38
CA PHE A 127 13.68 10.87 -3.08
C PHE A 127 12.93 12.20 -3.14
N PHE A 128 11.94 12.31 -2.27
CA PHE A 128 11.13 13.48 -2.03
C PHE A 128 10.82 13.60 -0.54
N GLU A 129 10.25 14.74 -0.12
CA GLU A 129 9.86 15.04 1.27
C GLU A 129 10.92 14.62 2.28
N ASP A 130 12.13 15.18 2.15
CA ASP A 130 13.27 14.90 3.04
C ASP A 130 13.64 13.41 3.19
N GLY A 131 13.27 12.61 2.17
CA GLY A 131 13.55 11.19 2.08
C GLY A 131 12.46 10.29 2.66
N GLU A 132 11.32 10.84 3.08
CA GLU A 132 10.15 10.08 3.54
C GLU A 132 9.37 9.42 2.41
N ARG A 133 9.61 9.86 1.17
CA ARG A 133 9.10 9.23 -0.04
C ARG A 133 10.22 8.90 -1.01
N LEU A 134 10.13 7.70 -1.59
CA LEU A 134 10.96 7.29 -2.72
C LEU A 134 10.06 6.84 -3.86
N GLU A 135 10.30 7.36 -5.05
CA GLU A 135 9.73 6.79 -6.28
C GLU A 135 10.79 6.08 -7.08
N LEU A 136 10.48 4.88 -7.57
CA LEU A 136 11.33 4.12 -8.48
C LEU A 136 10.55 3.64 -9.70
N GLN A 137 11.26 3.55 -10.82
CA GLN A 137 10.67 3.29 -12.14
C GLN A 137 11.07 1.89 -12.61
N THR A 138 10.13 0.98 -12.82
CA THR A 138 10.45 -0.42 -13.15
C THR A 138 9.43 -1.06 -14.10
N GLY A 139 9.90 -1.60 -15.24
CA GLY A 139 9.03 -2.02 -16.33
C GLY A 139 8.07 -0.91 -16.76
N ILE A 140 6.77 -1.22 -16.73
CA ILE A 140 5.67 -0.26 -16.98
C ILE A 140 5.04 0.30 -15.69
N SER A 141 5.67 0.11 -14.53
CA SER A 141 5.16 0.55 -13.23
C SER A 141 6.05 1.62 -12.59
N THR A 142 5.44 2.50 -11.80
CA THR A 142 6.10 3.33 -10.79
C THR A 142 5.76 2.78 -9.42
N VAL A 143 6.78 2.46 -8.62
CA VAL A 143 6.60 2.09 -7.22
C VAL A 143 6.96 3.27 -6.34
N VAL A 144 6.04 3.66 -5.47
CA VAL A 144 6.20 4.74 -4.51
C VAL A 144 6.25 4.13 -3.11
N VAL A 145 7.31 4.41 -2.37
CA VAL A 145 7.50 3.94 -1.00
C VAL A 145 7.40 5.15 -0.08
N PHE A 146 6.47 5.11 0.87
CA PHE A 146 6.32 6.08 1.93
C PHE A 146 6.71 5.46 3.28
N ALA A 147 7.48 6.18 4.09
CA ALA A 147 7.73 5.84 5.49
C ALA A 147 8.28 7.04 6.27
N ALA A 148 8.24 6.97 7.59
CA ALA A 148 8.64 8.07 8.50
C ALA A 148 10.11 8.54 8.41
N ASN A 149 10.98 7.86 7.64
CA ASN A 149 12.35 8.33 7.37
C ASN A 149 13.00 7.55 6.23
N ARG A 150 14.02 8.18 5.63
CA ARG A 150 14.85 7.63 4.55
C ARG A 150 15.42 6.23 4.82
N THR A 151 15.82 5.94 6.06
CA THR A 151 16.38 4.62 6.41
C THR A 151 15.33 3.52 6.24
N ARG A 152 14.11 3.74 6.74
CA ARG A 152 13.00 2.79 6.57
C ARG A 152 12.58 2.69 5.10
N VAL A 153 12.47 3.81 4.39
CA VAL A 153 12.17 3.83 2.96
C VAL A 153 13.16 2.94 2.19
N LEU A 154 14.46 3.04 2.45
CA LEU A 154 15.48 2.20 1.81
C LEU A 154 15.38 0.72 2.17
N ARG A 155 15.07 0.38 3.43
CA ARG A 155 14.85 -1.02 3.84
C ARG A 155 13.67 -1.64 3.12
N ILE A 156 12.58 -0.89 2.98
CA ILE A 156 11.39 -1.34 2.23
C ILE A 156 11.71 -1.48 0.74
N ALA A 157 12.37 -0.48 0.16
CA ALA A 157 12.76 -0.49 -1.26
C ALA A 157 13.71 -1.65 -1.61
N ALA A 158 14.61 -2.02 -0.69
CA ALA A 158 15.48 -3.19 -0.84
C ALA A 158 14.70 -4.52 -0.84
N ALA A 159 13.63 -4.60 -0.05
CA ALA A 159 12.78 -5.79 0.07
C ALA A 159 11.75 -5.95 -1.06
N LEU A 160 11.62 -4.95 -1.95
CA LEU A 160 10.63 -4.98 -3.03
C LEU A 160 10.74 -6.25 -3.87
N ARG A 161 9.62 -6.80 -4.31
CA ARG A 161 9.57 -7.97 -5.19
C ARG A 161 8.29 -7.93 -6.01
N PRO A 162 8.25 -8.52 -7.22
CA PRO A 162 6.98 -8.73 -7.90
C PRO A 162 6.02 -9.47 -6.96
N LEU A 163 4.75 -9.06 -6.95
CA LEU A 163 3.75 -9.66 -6.07
C LEU A 163 3.70 -11.19 -6.29
N GLY A 164 3.74 -11.96 -5.19
CA GLY A 164 3.76 -13.42 -5.22
C GLY A 164 5.13 -14.06 -5.52
N ALA A 165 6.17 -13.27 -5.80
CA ALA A 165 7.51 -13.80 -6.00
C ALA A 165 8.24 -14.07 -4.67
N SER A 166 9.19 -15.00 -4.68
CA SER A 166 10.11 -15.20 -3.55
C SER A 166 11.02 -13.97 -3.36
N PRO A 167 11.46 -13.67 -2.12
CA PRO A 167 12.43 -12.60 -1.86
C PRO A 167 13.69 -12.76 -2.72
N SER A 168 14.21 -11.64 -3.23
CA SER A 168 15.37 -11.67 -4.12
C SER A 168 16.08 -10.33 -4.18
N ASP A 169 17.42 -10.36 -4.13
CA ASP A 169 18.28 -9.19 -4.32
C ASP A 169 18.59 -8.93 -5.80
N ARG A 170 18.00 -9.70 -6.73
CA ARG A 170 18.20 -9.52 -8.17
C ARG A 170 17.85 -8.09 -8.60
N PRO A 171 18.42 -7.54 -9.68
CA PRO A 171 17.99 -6.24 -10.18
C PRO A 171 16.48 -6.20 -10.45
N LEU A 172 15.85 -5.05 -10.22
CA LEU A 172 14.48 -4.81 -10.67
C LEU A 172 14.45 -4.71 -12.21
N PRO A 173 13.33 -5.06 -12.87
CA PRO A 173 13.18 -4.85 -14.30
C PRO A 173 13.47 -3.39 -14.67
N ARG A 174 14.28 -3.19 -15.72
CA ARG A 174 14.54 -1.83 -16.23
C ARG A 174 13.21 -1.18 -16.66
N PRO A 175 13.05 0.14 -16.51
CA PRO A 175 11.88 0.82 -17.05
C PRO A 175 11.78 0.60 -18.57
N ASP A 176 10.56 0.40 -19.05
CA ASP A 176 10.27 0.30 -20.46
C ASP A 176 10.51 1.63 -21.18
N PRO A 177 10.80 1.63 -22.49
CA PRO A 177 10.92 2.86 -23.27
C PRO A 177 9.69 3.75 -23.10
N GLY A 178 9.91 4.99 -22.66
CA GLY A 178 8.84 5.97 -22.43
C GLY A 178 8.29 6.01 -21.00
N ALA A 179 8.63 5.06 -20.12
CA ALA A 179 8.19 5.08 -18.72
C ALA A 179 8.68 6.35 -18.00
N LEU A 180 9.97 6.63 -18.09
CA LEU A 180 10.57 7.83 -17.50
C LEU A 180 10.09 9.13 -18.16
N ALA A 181 9.85 9.08 -19.46
CA ALA A 181 9.49 10.24 -20.27
C ALA A 181 7.97 10.52 -20.26
N GLY A 182 7.16 9.72 -19.56
CA GLY A 182 5.70 9.85 -19.56
C GLY A 182 5.08 9.73 -20.95
N THR A 183 5.64 8.88 -21.81
CA THR A 183 5.14 8.65 -23.18
C THR A 183 4.56 7.25 -23.38
N LEU A 184 4.45 6.46 -22.31
CA LEU A 184 3.68 5.21 -22.33
C LEU A 184 2.19 5.50 -22.53
N ARG A 185 1.49 4.58 -23.17
CA ARG A 185 0.02 4.62 -23.27
C ARG A 185 -0.58 3.87 -22.08
N CYS A 186 -1.57 4.51 -21.47
CA CYS A 186 -2.68 3.82 -20.82
C CYS A 186 -3.78 3.66 -21.90
#